data_AF-A0A1M3BB81-F1
#
_entry.id   AF-A0A1M3BB81-F1
#
_cell.length_a   1.000
_cell.length_b   1.000
_cell.length_c   1.000
_cell.angle_alpha   90.00
_cell.angle_beta   90.00
_cell.angle_gamma   90.00
#
_symmetry.space_group_name_H-M   'P 1'
#
loop_
_entity.id
_entity.type
_entity.pdbx_description
1 polymer ?
#
loop_
_entity_poly.entity_id
_entity_poly.type
_entity_poly.pdbx_seq_one_letter_code
_entity_poly.pdbx_strand_id
1 'polypeptide(L)'
;MRNLFLIIQFCLFIGITLEAKPIKVRQASFVDNTKPVIFKINHAISPNEKKIGLMGVKFMPYNQGLLFHQIFQNQSIWMYNCFINLSIGFFDKKGLFIQSSELQAHPELLKEEYFTSEVDYTNPTVQFFIKNSATTPLKTYYVLEMNQNWFKDQQIARGDILFWDGNDAVITTPIDVSKLKPHKIPYLISLANDKPVALYNESGKNDFIFLDNEYKVIQVKNNSSIYCFCQRNTQYILIAPVGWKERYNCKLNQKLELDIKL
;
A
#
# COMPACT_ATOMS: atom_id res chain seq x y z
N MET A 1 -71.90 -26.11 -1.95
CA MET A 1 -70.64 -26.52 -1.28
C MET A 1 -69.68 -26.97 -2.37
N ARG A 2 -68.46 -26.47 -2.56
CA ARG A 2 -67.59 -25.53 -1.85
C ARG A 2 -66.55 -25.10 -2.91
N ASN A 3 -66.46 -23.81 -3.24
CA ASN A 3 -65.41 -23.29 -4.12
C ASN A 3 -64.05 -23.46 -3.42
N LEU A 4 -63.15 -24.27 -4.00
CA LEU A 4 -61.83 -24.56 -3.43
C LEU A 4 -60.84 -23.53 -4.00
N PHE A 5 -60.66 -22.42 -3.27
CA PHE A 5 -59.57 -21.47 -3.52
C PHE A 5 -58.23 -22.13 -3.19
N LEU A 6 -57.43 -22.42 -4.22
CA LEU A 6 -56.01 -22.75 -4.11
C LEU A 6 -55.23 -21.45 -3.84
N ILE A 7 -54.92 -21.18 -2.57
CA ILE A 7 -53.98 -20.13 -2.18
C ILE A 7 -52.58 -20.70 -2.37
N ILE A 8 -51.93 -20.32 -3.47
CA ILE A 8 -50.51 -20.56 -3.69
C ILE A 8 -49.75 -19.62 -2.75
N GLN A 9 -49.31 -20.17 -1.61
CA GLN A 9 -48.47 -19.45 -0.65
C GLN A 9 -47.07 -19.32 -1.25
N PHE A 10 -46.82 -18.17 -1.89
CA PHE A 10 -45.52 -17.78 -2.44
C PHE A 10 -44.58 -17.49 -1.26
N CYS A 11 -43.86 -18.50 -0.78
CA CYS A 11 -42.77 -18.32 0.16
C CYS A 11 -41.66 -17.52 -0.54
N LEU A 12 -41.65 -16.20 -0.33
CA LEU A 12 -40.52 -15.32 -0.58
C LEU A 12 -39.35 -15.80 0.29
N PHE A 13 -38.54 -16.71 -0.26
CA PHE A 13 -37.17 -16.90 0.20
C PHE A 13 -36.41 -15.63 -0.13
N ILE A 14 -36.40 -14.69 0.82
CA ILE A 14 -35.39 -13.63 0.85
C ILE A 14 -34.09 -14.34 1.19
N GLY A 15 -33.41 -14.84 0.16
CA GLY A 15 -32.03 -15.27 0.26
C GLY A 15 -31.21 -14.04 0.61
N ILE A 16 -30.89 -13.87 1.90
CA ILE A 16 -29.84 -12.96 2.33
C ILE A 16 -28.53 -13.64 1.88
N THR A 17 -28.14 -13.41 0.64
CA THR A 17 -26.78 -13.70 0.20
C THR A 17 -25.87 -12.73 0.92
N LEU A 18 -25.15 -13.21 1.93
CA LEU A 18 -23.97 -12.54 2.46
C LEU A 18 -22.92 -12.50 1.35
N GLU A 19 -23.04 -11.50 0.47
CA GLU A 19 -22.04 -11.24 -0.55
C GLU A 19 -20.78 -10.76 0.20
N ALA A 20 -19.75 -11.62 0.22
CA ALA A 20 -18.46 -11.26 0.77
C ALA A 20 -17.96 -10.03 0.02
N LYS A 21 -17.87 -8.90 0.73
CA LYS A 21 -17.45 -7.62 0.16
C LYS A 21 -16.08 -7.83 -0.50
N PRO A 22 -15.92 -7.55 -1.80
CA PRO A 22 -14.66 -7.81 -2.47
C PRO A 22 -13.56 -6.98 -1.80
N ILE A 23 -12.52 -7.66 -1.34
CA ILE A 23 -11.35 -7.02 -0.76
C ILE A 23 -10.77 -6.09 -1.83
N LYS A 24 -10.71 -4.78 -1.53
CA LYS A 24 -10.14 -3.79 -2.45
C LYS A 24 -8.62 -4.00 -2.51
N VAL A 25 -8.16 -4.73 -3.53
CA VAL A 25 -6.73 -4.86 -3.85
C VAL A 25 -6.23 -3.49 -4.33
N ARG A 26 -5.24 -2.91 -3.64
CA ARG A 26 -4.54 -1.69 -4.08
C ARG A 26 -3.07 -2.01 -4.35
N GLN A 27 -2.43 -1.27 -5.25
CA GLN A 27 -1.00 -1.39 -5.51
C GLN A 27 -0.22 -0.57 -4.46
N ALA A 28 0.89 -1.10 -3.96
CA ALA A 28 1.78 -0.43 -3.01
C ALA A 28 3.24 -0.51 -3.47
N SER A 29 4.07 0.39 -2.96
CA SER A 29 5.51 0.34 -3.18
C SER A 29 6.33 0.67 -1.95
N PHE A 30 7.50 0.04 -1.83
CA PHE A 30 8.58 0.51 -0.97
C PHE A 30 9.47 1.49 -1.73
N VAL A 31 9.89 2.53 -1.03
CA VAL A 31 10.74 3.59 -1.57
C VAL A 31 12.10 3.51 -0.87
N ASP A 32 13.07 2.91 -1.56
CA ASP A 32 14.49 3.07 -1.26
C ASP A 32 15.11 4.07 -2.28
N ASN A 33 16.38 4.40 -2.09
CA ASN A 33 17.13 5.36 -2.91
C ASN A 33 17.58 4.87 -4.30
N THR A 34 17.24 3.64 -4.71
CA THR A 34 17.81 2.97 -5.89
C THR A 34 16.82 2.19 -6.75
N LYS A 35 15.75 1.57 -6.18
CA LYS A 35 14.73 0.82 -6.95
C LYS A 35 13.40 0.67 -6.20
N PRO A 36 12.25 1.08 -6.78
CA PRO A 36 10.95 0.83 -6.16
C PRO A 36 10.58 -0.65 -6.23
N VAL A 37 10.16 -1.21 -5.09
CA VAL A 37 9.57 -2.57 -5.03
C VAL A 37 8.06 -2.42 -5.16
N ILE A 38 7.45 -3.04 -6.17
CA ILE A 38 6.02 -2.94 -6.46
C ILE A 38 5.32 -4.25 -6.10
N PHE A 39 4.24 -4.16 -5.34
CA PHE A 39 3.46 -5.32 -4.90
C PHE A 39 1.98 -4.96 -4.71
N LYS A 40 1.14 -5.98 -4.51
CA LYS A 40 -0.30 -5.82 -4.28
C LYS A 40 -0.61 -5.93 -2.79
N ILE A 41 -1.46 -5.06 -2.27
CA ILE A 41 -1.91 -5.11 -0.89
C ILE A 41 -3.43 -5.20 -0.80
N ASN A 42 -3.85 -6.07 0.11
CA ASN A 42 -5.19 -6.07 0.68
C ASN A 42 -5.17 -5.21 1.95
N HIS A 43 -6.31 -4.63 2.30
CA HIS A 43 -6.41 -3.76 3.47
C HIS A 43 -7.30 -4.38 4.54
N ALA A 44 -6.80 -4.49 5.77
CA ALA A 44 -7.58 -4.83 6.97
C ALA A 44 -7.81 -3.56 7.80
N ILE A 45 -9.03 -3.01 7.74
CA ILE A 45 -9.37 -1.69 8.31
C ILE A 45 -10.29 -1.86 9.52
N SER A 46 -11.35 -2.65 9.37
CA SER A 46 -12.30 -2.92 10.44
C SER A 46 -11.71 -3.83 11.52
N PRO A 47 -12.22 -3.78 12.76
CA PRO A 47 -11.80 -4.72 13.81
C PRO A 47 -11.96 -6.19 13.41
N ASN A 48 -12.98 -6.53 12.63
CA ASN A 48 -13.22 -7.90 12.18
C ASN A 48 -12.19 -8.36 11.15
N GLU A 49 -11.87 -7.53 10.15
CA GLU A 49 -10.83 -7.83 9.17
C GLU A 49 -9.46 -8.03 9.84
N LYS A 50 -9.14 -7.21 10.85
CA LYS A 50 -7.89 -7.33 11.62
C LYS A 50 -7.84 -8.60 12.48
N LYS A 51 -8.98 -9.03 13.02
CA LYS A 51 -9.06 -10.31 13.77
C LYS A 51 -8.85 -11.51 12.86
N ILE A 52 -9.40 -11.47 11.65
CA ILE A 52 -9.31 -12.56 10.67
C ILE A 52 -7.91 -12.61 10.05
N GLY A 53 -7.34 -11.48 9.65
CA GLY A 53 -6.03 -11.45 9.01
C GLY A 53 -5.97 -12.39 7.78
N LEU A 54 -4.95 -13.25 7.74
CA LEU A 54 -4.77 -14.30 6.74
C LEU A 54 -5.21 -15.71 7.20
N MET A 55 -6.06 -15.80 8.24
CA MET A 55 -6.61 -17.09 8.68
C MET A 55 -7.29 -17.84 7.52
N GLY A 56 -7.04 -19.14 7.41
CA GLY A 56 -7.61 -19.98 6.36
C GLY A 56 -6.96 -19.84 4.97
N VAL A 57 -6.05 -18.87 4.77
CA VAL A 57 -5.38 -18.67 3.48
C VAL A 57 -4.30 -19.73 3.28
N LYS A 58 -4.52 -20.63 2.32
CA LYS A 58 -3.60 -21.73 1.98
C LYS A 58 -2.52 -21.35 0.96
N PHE A 59 -2.73 -20.26 0.24
CA PHE A 59 -1.80 -19.77 -0.78
C PHE A 59 -1.95 -18.26 -0.95
N MET A 60 -0.82 -17.56 -1.03
CA MET A 60 -0.76 -16.13 -1.34
C MET A 60 0.36 -15.88 -2.37
N PRO A 61 0.10 -15.20 -3.50
CA PRO A 61 1.15 -14.86 -4.44
C PRO A 61 2.31 -14.10 -3.77
N TYR A 62 3.54 -14.34 -4.21
CA TYR A 62 4.74 -13.83 -3.53
C TYR A 62 4.74 -12.30 -3.33
N ASN A 63 4.35 -11.52 -4.36
CA ASN A 63 4.23 -10.06 -4.31
C ASN A 63 2.80 -9.58 -3.97
N GLN A 64 2.14 -10.29 -3.05
CA GLN A 64 0.87 -9.91 -2.49
C GLN A 64 0.91 -10.03 -0.97
N GLY A 65 0.22 -9.12 -0.27
CA GLY A 65 0.15 -9.11 1.18
C GLY A 65 -1.11 -8.49 1.76
N LEU A 66 -1.16 -8.39 3.08
CA LEU A 66 -2.24 -7.80 3.86
C LEU A 66 -1.71 -6.68 4.77
N LEU A 67 -2.23 -5.47 4.59
CA LEU A 67 -1.89 -4.29 5.37
C LEU A 67 -2.95 -4.01 6.43
N PHE A 68 -2.56 -4.07 7.69
CA PHE A 68 -3.37 -3.72 8.85
C PHE A 68 -3.19 -2.24 9.17
N HIS A 69 -4.30 -1.55 9.41
CA HIS A 69 -4.32 -0.10 9.67
C HIS A 69 -4.51 0.19 11.16
N GLN A 70 -3.94 1.29 11.67
CA GLN A 70 -4.20 1.78 13.02
C GLN A 70 -3.99 0.71 14.10
N ILE A 71 -2.85 0.01 14.02
CA ILE A 71 -2.44 -0.96 15.02
C ILE A 71 -1.75 -0.24 16.17
N PHE A 72 -2.14 -0.56 17.39
CA PHE A 72 -1.50 0.00 18.59
C PHE A 72 -0.22 -0.74 18.94
N GLN A 73 0.66 -0.09 19.70
CA GLN A 73 1.85 -0.72 20.26
C GLN A 73 1.49 -1.84 21.25
N ASN A 74 2.39 -2.81 21.41
CA ASN A 74 2.24 -3.97 22.30
C ASN A 74 1.04 -4.88 21.96
N GLN A 75 0.62 -4.89 20.69
CA GLN A 75 -0.34 -5.86 20.17
C GLN A 75 0.42 -7.12 19.73
N SER A 76 -0.21 -8.27 19.92
CA SER A 76 0.32 -9.57 19.49
C SER A 76 -0.16 -9.87 18.07
N ILE A 77 0.80 -10.12 17.17
CA ILE A 77 0.55 -10.64 15.82
C ILE A 77 0.88 -12.13 15.85
N TRP A 78 -0.16 -12.96 15.80
CA TRP A 78 -0.09 -14.41 15.94
C TRP A 78 -0.44 -15.16 14.65
N MET A 79 -0.18 -16.46 14.64
CA MET A 79 -0.38 -17.34 13.47
C MET A 79 -1.52 -18.36 13.66
N TYR A 80 -2.42 -18.11 14.63
CA TYR A 80 -3.55 -19.01 14.87
C TYR A 80 -4.40 -19.13 13.60
N ASN A 81 -4.72 -20.35 13.17
CA ASN A 81 -5.44 -20.65 11.93
C ASN A 81 -4.76 -20.19 10.61
N CYS A 82 -3.46 -19.89 10.60
CA CYS A 82 -2.69 -19.61 9.39
C CYS A 82 -2.04 -20.88 8.80
N PHE A 83 -2.04 -21.01 7.48
CA PHE A 83 -1.50 -22.18 6.74
C PHE A 83 -0.18 -21.90 6.02
N ILE A 84 0.26 -20.65 5.98
CA ILE A 84 1.47 -20.21 5.28
C ILE A 84 2.38 -19.46 6.26
N ASN A 85 3.70 -19.65 6.13
CA ASN A 85 4.67 -18.85 6.87
C ASN A 85 4.65 -17.41 6.36
N LEU A 86 4.80 -16.45 7.28
CA LEU A 86 4.66 -15.03 6.97
C LEU A 86 5.86 -14.24 7.46
N SER A 87 6.20 -13.20 6.70
CA SER A 87 7.10 -12.14 7.10
C SER A 87 6.25 -10.91 7.47
N ILE A 88 6.46 -10.37 8.66
CA ILE A 88 5.63 -9.32 9.27
C ILE A 88 6.46 -8.04 9.34
N GLY A 89 6.07 -7.01 8.58
CA GLY A 89 6.72 -5.70 8.58
C GLY A 89 5.97 -4.71 9.45
N PHE A 90 6.68 -3.99 10.31
CA PHE A 90 6.12 -2.97 11.20
C PHE A 90 6.47 -1.57 10.70
N PHE A 91 5.47 -0.69 10.68
CA PHE A 91 5.59 0.66 10.13
C PHE A 91 5.02 1.69 11.07
N ASP A 92 5.61 2.88 11.09
CA ASP A 92 5.03 4.01 11.82
C ASP A 92 3.88 4.69 11.03
N LYS A 93 3.26 5.71 11.64
CA LYS A 93 2.15 6.46 11.01
C LYS A 93 2.53 7.18 9.70
N LYS A 94 3.81 7.29 9.39
CA LYS A 94 4.33 7.87 8.14
C LYS A 94 4.71 6.79 7.12
N GLY A 95 4.47 5.51 7.43
CA GLY A 95 4.87 4.40 6.58
C GLY A 95 6.37 4.09 6.66
N LEU A 96 7.13 4.63 7.63
CA LEU A 96 8.54 4.29 7.78
C LEU A 96 8.69 2.87 8.33
N PHE A 97 9.46 2.02 7.65
CA PHE A 97 9.78 0.67 8.09
C PHE A 97 10.62 0.70 9.36
N ILE A 98 10.12 0.05 10.40
CA ILE A 98 10.76 -0.04 11.71
C ILE A 98 11.64 -1.29 11.77
N GLN A 99 11.04 -2.46 11.54
CA GLN A 99 11.67 -3.78 11.53
C GLN A 99 10.72 -4.83 10.92
N SER A 100 11.20 -6.05 10.73
CA SER A 100 10.36 -7.22 10.42
C SER A 100 10.55 -8.36 11.42
N SER A 101 9.60 -9.31 11.43
CA SER A 101 9.67 -10.58 12.13
C SER A 101 9.18 -11.70 11.22
N GLU A 102 9.82 -12.87 11.29
CA GLU A 102 9.33 -14.07 10.61
C GLU A 102 8.46 -14.88 11.57
N LEU A 103 7.31 -15.36 11.09
CA LEU A 103 6.40 -16.20 11.85
C LEU A 103 6.09 -17.49 11.10
N GLN A 104 6.05 -18.60 11.84
CA GLN A 104 5.80 -19.93 11.29
C GLN A 104 4.33 -20.32 11.45
N ALA A 105 3.77 -20.89 10.40
CA ALA A 105 2.48 -21.56 10.46
C ALA A 105 2.64 -22.95 11.08
N HIS A 106 1.62 -23.36 11.83
CA HIS A 106 1.55 -24.66 12.48
C HIS A 106 0.22 -25.35 12.16
N PRO A 107 -0.05 -25.68 10.88
CA PRO A 107 -1.30 -26.31 10.47
C PRO A 107 -1.56 -27.65 11.17
N GLU A 108 -0.51 -28.34 11.62
CA GLU A 108 -0.56 -29.57 12.40
C GLU A 108 -1.17 -29.41 13.80
N LEU A 109 -1.18 -28.18 14.34
CA LEU A 109 -1.76 -27.86 15.64
C LEU A 109 -3.24 -27.44 15.54
N LEU A 110 -3.75 -27.27 14.31
CA LEU A 110 -5.12 -26.89 14.05
C LEU A 110 -6.01 -28.14 13.97
N LYS A 111 -7.17 -28.08 14.62
CA LYS A 111 -8.21 -29.11 14.52
C LYS A 111 -9.45 -28.49 13.89
N GLU A 112 -10.23 -29.28 13.14
CA GLU A 112 -11.45 -28.80 12.46
C GLU A 112 -12.47 -28.16 13.40
N GLU A 113 -12.45 -28.52 14.69
CA GLU A 113 -13.30 -27.95 15.74
C GLU A 113 -12.94 -26.50 16.14
N TYR A 114 -11.78 -25.98 15.70
CA TYR A 114 -11.25 -24.67 16.11
C TYR A 114 -11.52 -23.52 15.12
N PHE A 115 -12.35 -23.75 14.10
CA PHE A 115 -12.78 -22.73 13.12
C PHE A 115 -13.98 -21.88 13.60
N THR A 116 -14.12 -21.66 14.90
CA THR A 116 -15.19 -20.81 15.45
C THR A 116 -14.70 -19.37 15.60
N SER A 117 -15.63 -18.41 15.58
CA SER A 117 -15.34 -16.98 15.77
C SER A 117 -14.99 -16.60 17.22
N GLU A 118 -15.17 -17.54 18.17
CA GLU A 118 -14.87 -17.33 19.58
C GLU A 118 -13.56 -18.04 19.94
N VAL A 119 -12.58 -17.26 20.39
CA VAL A 119 -11.29 -17.79 20.82
C VAL A 119 -11.33 -18.11 22.31
N ASP A 120 -11.17 -19.38 22.65
CA ASP A 120 -10.91 -19.82 24.01
C ASP A 120 -9.44 -19.59 24.36
N TYR A 121 -9.18 -18.51 25.11
CA TYR A 121 -7.83 -18.16 25.55
C TYR A 121 -7.24 -19.15 26.57
N THR A 122 -8.02 -20.05 27.16
CA THR A 122 -7.47 -21.08 28.08
C THR A 122 -6.93 -22.30 27.32
N ASN A 123 -7.26 -22.42 26.04
CA ASN A 123 -6.84 -23.52 25.20
C ASN A 123 -5.29 -23.55 25.04
N PRO A 124 -4.61 -24.69 25.28
CA PRO A 124 -3.16 -24.81 25.15
C PRO A 124 -2.62 -24.48 23.75
N THR A 125 -3.37 -24.79 22.69
CA THR A 125 -3.02 -24.42 21.30
C THR A 125 -3.08 -22.91 21.12
N VAL A 126 -4.12 -22.24 21.62
CA VAL A 126 -4.21 -20.78 21.57
C VAL A 126 -3.04 -20.13 22.33
N GLN A 127 -2.73 -20.64 23.52
CA GLN A 127 -1.58 -20.17 24.31
C GLN A 127 -0.25 -20.39 23.60
N PHE A 128 -0.08 -21.49 22.88
CA PHE A 128 1.08 -21.73 22.03
C PHE A 128 1.22 -20.62 20.97
N PHE A 129 0.16 -20.25 20.26
CA PHE A 129 0.23 -19.20 19.23
C PHE A 129 0.46 -17.81 19.82
N ILE A 130 -0.08 -17.50 20.99
CA ILE A 130 0.21 -16.24 21.70
C ILE A 130 1.69 -16.17 22.08
N LYS A 131 2.25 -17.26 22.62
CA LYS A 131 3.66 -17.31 23.02
C LYS A 131 4.62 -17.19 21.83
N ASN A 132 4.24 -17.69 20.67
CA ASN A 132 5.03 -17.65 19.44
C ASN A 132 4.62 -16.48 18.50
N SER A 133 3.98 -15.45 19.05
CA SER A 133 3.57 -14.26 18.31
C SER A 133 4.69 -13.22 18.20
N ALA A 134 4.55 -12.29 17.25
CA ALA A 134 5.36 -11.09 17.20
C ALA A 134 4.65 -9.95 17.94
N THR A 135 5.36 -9.29 18.85
CA THR A 135 4.85 -8.08 19.52
C THR A 135 5.13 -6.85 18.67
N THR A 136 4.12 -6.00 18.47
CA THR A 136 4.30 -4.75 17.73
C THR A 136 5.27 -3.80 18.45
N PRO A 137 6.35 -3.34 17.79
CA PRO A 137 7.27 -2.36 18.37
C PRO A 137 6.60 -1.03 18.72
N LEU A 138 7.28 -0.22 19.54
CA LEU A 138 6.87 1.16 19.79
C LEU A 138 6.71 1.95 18.48
N LYS A 139 5.69 2.81 18.43
CA LYS A 139 5.32 3.65 17.28
C LYS A 139 4.75 2.90 16.06
N THR A 140 4.56 1.58 16.14
CA THR A 140 3.83 0.85 15.10
C THR A 140 2.45 1.47 14.92
N TYR A 141 2.05 1.64 13.66
CA TYR A 141 0.75 2.13 13.24
C TYR A 141 0.20 1.28 12.09
N TYR A 142 1.07 0.78 11.20
CA TYR A 142 0.71 -0.23 10.21
C TYR A 142 1.52 -1.51 10.41
N VAL A 143 0.90 -2.64 10.06
CA VAL A 143 1.55 -3.95 9.98
C VAL A 143 1.28 -4.53 8.60
N LEU A 144 2.32 -4.96 7.90
CA LEU A 144 2.21 -5.59 6.58
C LEU A 144 2.61 -7.06 6.69
N GLU A 145 1.69 -7.96 6.41
CA GLU A 145 1.96 -9.39 6.29
C GLU A 145 2.27 -9.73 4.82
N MET A 146 3.43 -10.34 4.60
CA MET A 146 3.91 -10.82 3.30
C MET A 146 4.29 -12.30 3.41
N ASN A 147 4.56 -12.96 2.27
CA ASN A 147 5.15 -14.29 2.29
C ASN A 147 6.48 -14.31 3.08
N GLN A 148 6.83 -15.46 3.65
CA GLN A 148 8.07 -15.65 4.40
C GLN A 148 9.30 -15.12 3.65
N ASN A 149 10.21 -14.47 4.37
CA ASN A 149 11.45 -13.84 3.88
C ASN A 149 11.26 -12.64 2.93
N TRP A 150 10.04 -12.22 2.60
CA TRP A 150 9.81 -11.22 1.56
C TRP A 150 10.59 -9.90 1.80
N PHE A 151 10.59 -9.35 3.02
CA PHE A 151 11.33 -8.12 3.31
C PHE A 151 12.84 -8.28 3.10
N LYS A 152 13.40 -9.44 3.50
CA LYS A 152 14.82 -9.75 3.34
C LYS A 152 15.18 -9.90 1.85
N ASP A 153 14.37 -10.64 1.10
CA ASP A 153 14.59 -10.90 -0.32
C ASP A 153 14.47 -9.62 -1.17
N GLN A 154 13.55 -8.74 -0.79
CA GLN A 154 13.39 -7.41 -1.39
C GLN A 154 14.38 -6.37 -0.83
N GLN A 155 15.26 -6.76 0.09
CA GLN A 155 16.28 -5.91 0.71
C GLN A 155 15.70 -4.66 1.41
N ILE A 156 14.50 -4.79 1.98
CA ILE A 156 13.84 -3.72 2.72
C ILE A 156 14.57 -3.53 4.06
N ALA A 157 14.96 -2.29 4.33
CA ALA A 157 15.73 -1.90 5.49
C ALA A 157 15.09 -0.74 6.26
N ARG A 158 15.53 -0.55 7.50
CA ARG A 158 15.03 0.51 8.37
C ARG A 158 15.20 1.87 7.71
N GLY A 159 14.10 2.64 7.64
CA GLY A 159 14.07 3.94 6.98
C GLY A 159 13.41 3.92 5.60
N ASP A 160 13.20 2.75 5.00
CA ASP A 160 12.39 2.63 3.78
C ASP A 160 10.94 3.02 4.06
N ILE A 161 10.26 3.57 3.06
CA ILE A 161 8.90 4.07 3.19
C ILE A 161 7.94 3.19 2.41
N LEU A 162 6.90 2.70 3.10
CA LEU A 162 5.74 2.05 2.52
C LEU A 162 4.74 3.10 2.04
N PHE A 163 4.39 3.03 0.75
CA PHE A 163 3.45 3.93 0.09
C PHE A 163 2.30 3.18 -0.58
N TRP A 164 1.08 3.70 -0.49
CA TRP A 164 -0.10 3.24 -1.22
C TRP A 164 -1.10 4.37 -1.45
N ASP A 165 -2.00 4.18 -2.41
CA ASP A 165 -3.11 5.11 -2.69
C ASP A 165 -4.04 5.22 -1.45
N GLY A 166 -4.03 6.39 -0.81
CA GLY A 166 -4.78 6.69 0.42
C GLY A 166 -3.97 6.68 1.72
N ASN A 167 -2.64 6.59 1.68
CA ASN A 167 -1.79 6.90 2.83
C ASN A 167 -1.45 8.40 2.84
N ASP A 168 -2.13 9.19 3.68
CA ASP A 168 -1.81 10.62 3.90
C ASP A 168 -0.50 10.83 4.70
N ALA A 169 0.33 9.78 4.83
CA ALA A 169 1.63 9.85 5.43
C ALA A 169 2.43 11.01 4.83
N VAL A 170 2.64 12.02 5.68
CA VAL A 170 3.33 13.28 5.39
C VAL A 170 4.71 13.00 4.80
N ILE A 171 4.73 12.91 3.47
CA ILE A 171 5.83 13.35 2.61
C ILE A 171 6.05 14.81 3.00
N THR A 172 7.29 15.26 3.16
CA THR A 172 7.58 16.68 3.40
C THR A 172 6.91 17.51 2.32
N THR A 173 5.78 18.13 2.69
CA THR A 173 4.81 18.84 1.85
C THR A 173 4.59 18.21 0.47
N PRO A 174 3.58 17.36 0.27
CA PRO A 174 3.07 17.10 -1.07
C PRO A 174 2.78 18.45 -1.72
N ILE A 175 3.44 18.76 -2.83
CA ILE A 175 3.02 19.89 -3.63
C ILE A 175 1.73 19.43 -4.29
N ASP A 176 0.62 19.95 -3.79
CA ASP A 176 -0.69 19.77 -4.41
C ASP A 176 -0.71 20.57 -5.72
N VAL A 177 -0.30 19.90 -6.80
CA VAL A 177 -0.24 20.50 -8.13
C VAL A 177 -1.64 20.73 -8.71
N SER A 178 -2.71 20.25 -8.05
CA SER A 178 -4.08 20.56 -8.47
C SER A 178 -4.48 22.02 -8.23
N LYS A 179 -3.80 22.68 -7.29
CA LYS A 179 -3.90 24.14 -7.05
C LYS A 179 -3.13 24.95 -8.09
N LEU A 180 -2.09 24.36 -8.67
CA LEU A 180 -1.45 24.90 -9.87
C LEU A 180 -2.44 24.63 -11.02
N LYS A 181 -2.63 25.55 -11.98
CA LYS A 181 -3.55 25.35 -13.11
C LYS A 181 -2.74 25.00 -14.37
N PRO A 182 -2.15 23.78 -14.50
CA PRO A 182 -1.10 23.46 -15.47
C PRO A 182 -1.65 23.32 -16.89
N HIS A 183 -2.97 23.28 -17.03
CA HIS A 183 -3.67 23.08 -18.30
C HIS A 183 -3.45 24.19 -19.34
N LYS A 184 -2.72 25.28 -19.01
CA LYS A 184 -2.41 26.35 -19.97
C LYS A 184 -0.93 26.75 -20.04
N ILE A 185 -0.16 26.61 -18.96
CA ILE A 185 1.23 27.10 -18.88
C ILE A 185 2.05 26.09 -18.08
N PRO A 186 3.29 25.75 -18.50
CA PRO A 186 4.16 24.89 -17.73
C PRO A 186 4.60 25.56 -16.42
N TYR A 187 4.84 24.77 -15.38
CA TYR A 187 5.35 25.24 -14.09
C TYR A 187 6.61 24.49 -13.69
N LEU A 188 7.62 25.22 -13.22
CA LEU A 188 8.83 24.65 -12.65
C LEU A 188 8.72 24.61 -11.13
N ILE A 189 8.93 23.43 -10.57
CA ILE A 189 9.05 23.21 -9.13
C ILE A 189 10.53 23.04 -8.80
N SER A 190 11.03 23.80 -7.83
CA SER A 190 12.34 23.56 -7.20
C SER A 190 12.18 22.62 -6.02
N LEU A 191 13.01 21.58 -5.94
CA LEU A 191 13.02 20.64 -4.83
C LEU A 191 14.08 21.06 -3.81
N ALA A 192 13.66 21.29 -2.57
CA ALA A 192 14.57 21.65 -1.49
C ALA A 192 15.21 20.38 -0.90
N ASN A 193 16.52 20.21 -1.15
CA ASN A 193 17.37 19.12 -0.68
C ASN A 193 17.15 17.80 -1.43
N ASP A 194 18.20 16.96 -1.51
CA ASP A 194 18.30 15.64 -2.18
C ASP A 194 17.35 14.55 -1.62
N LYS A 195 16.22 14.94 -1.02
CA LYS A 195 15.20 14.07 -0.47
C LYS A 195 14.25 13.65 -1.58
N PRO A 196 13.86 12.37 -1.63
CA PRO A 196 12.86 11.91 -2.59
C PRO A 196 11.54 12.63 -2.35
N VAL A 197 11.07 13.36 -3.35
CA VAL A 197 9.76 14.01 -3.35
C VAL A 197 8.79 13.15 -4.14
N ALA A 198 7.66 12.84 -3.51
CA ALA A 198 6.50 12.26 -4.18
C ALA A 198 5.56 13.39 -4.59
N LEU A 199 5.30 13.49 -5.89
CA LEU A 199 4.27 14.38 -6.44
C LEU A 199 2.95 13.63 -6.58
N TYR A 200 1.85 14.33 -6.35
CA TYR A 200 0.49 13.83 -6.52
C TYR A 200 -0.35 14.80 -7.36
N ASN A 201 -1.11 14.29 -8.34
CA ASN A 201 -1.97 15.10 -9.21
C ASN A 201 -3.36 14.47 -9.43
N GLU A 202 -4.37 15.00 -8.74
CA GLU A 202 -5.78 14.58 -8.89
C GLU A 202 -6.47 15.17 -10.12
N SER A 203 -6.03 16.34 -10.59
CA SER A 203 -6.80 17.18 -11.54
C SER A 203 -6.55 16.85 -13.01
N GLY A 204 -5.74 15.85 -13.32
CA GLY A 204 -5.61 15.33 -14.69
C GLY A 204 -4.23 14.76 -15.02
N LYS A 205 -4.06 14.37 -16.29
CA LYS A 205 -2.77 13.89 -16.81
C LYS A 205 -1.92 15.07 -17.28
N ASN A 206 -0.62 15.04 -17.01
CA ASN A 206 0.37 16.02 -17.46
C ASN A 206 1.62 15.31 -17.98
N ASP A 207 2.46 16.04 -18.70
CA ASP A 207 3.84 15.63 -18.97
C ASP A 207 4.74 16.17 -17.85
N PHE A 208 5.64 15.33 -17.35
CA PHE A 208 6.57 15.68 -16.28
C PHE A 208 7.99 15.46 -16.75
N ILE A 209 8.80 16.50 -16.59
CA ILE A 209 10.21 16.48 -16.98
C ILE A 209 11.03 16.76 -15.72
N PHE A 210 11.83 15.79 -15.32
CA PHE A 210 12.68 15.86 -14.14
C PHE A 210 14.05 16.37 -14.57
N LEU A 211 14.60 17.31 -13.81
CA LEU A 211 15.81 18.03 -14.15
C LEU A 211 16.82 18.01 -12.99
N ASP A 212 18.10 17.95 -13.30
CA ASP A 212 19.19 18.14 -12.33
C ASP A 212 19.47 19.63 -12.03
N ASN A 213 20.50 19.92 -11.21
CA ASN A 213 20.93 21.29 -10.87
C ASN A 213 21.40 22.11 -12.08
N GLU A 214 21.72 21.47 -13.21
CA GLU A 214 22.15 22.12 -14.44
C GLU A 214 21.01 22.23 -15.47
N TYR A 215 19.77 21.90 -15.08
CA TYR A 215 18.59 21.83 -15.94
C TYR A 215 18.69 20.76 -17.05
N LYS A 216 19.48 19.71 -16.85
CA LYS A 216 19.50 18.55 -17.76
C LYS A 216 18.37 17.61 -17.44
N VAL A 217 17.70 17.13 -18.48
CA VAL A 217 16.63 16.14 -18.39
C VAL A 217 17.19 14.80 -17.90
N ILE A 218 16.76 14.38 -16.72
CA ILE A 218 17.14 13.10 -16.11
C ILE A 218 16.02 12.05 -16.24
N GLN A 219 14.78 12.50 -16.42
CA GLN A 219 13.64 11.62 -16.65
C GLN A 219 12.49 12.38 -17.31
N VAL A 220 11.69 11.67 -18.11
CA VAL A 220 10.43 12.18 -18.66
C VAL A 220 9.31 11.17 -18.41
N LYS A 221 8.15 11.66 -17.98
CA LYS A 221 6.91 10.88 -17.85
C LYS A 221 5.78 11.57 -18.59
N ASN A 222 5.20 10.89 -19.56
CA ASN A 222 4.14 11.44 -20.40
C ASN A 222 2.76 11.09 -19.86
N ASN A 223 1.81 12.01 -20.07
CA ASN A 223 0.38 11.76 -19.89
C ASN A 223 0.07 11.00 -18.57
N SER A 224 0.66 11.46 -17.48
CA SER A 224 0.67 10.74 -16.21
C SER A 224 -0.09 11.52 -15.14
N SER A 225 -0.88 10.85 -14.33
CA SER A 225 -1.61 11.42 -13.17
C SER A 225 -0.79 11.19 -11.90
N ILE A 226 0.44 11.71 -11.92
CA ILE A 226 1.59 11.15 -11.21
C ILE A 226 1.37 10.83 -9.71
N TYR A 227 1.82 9.62 -9.33
CA TYR A 227 2.59 9.29 -8.13
C TYR A 227 4.03 9.01 -8.59
N CYS A 228 5.02 9.86 -8.27
CA CYS A 228 6.36 9.72 -8.83
C CYS A 228 7.42 10.11 -7.82
N PHE A 229 8.45 9.28 -7.76
CA PHE A 229 9.68 9.53 -7.01
C PHE A 229 10.67 10.28 -7.90
N CYS A 230 11.21 11.35 -7.36
CA CYS A 230 12.32 12.07 -7.95
C CYS A 230 13.61 11.27 -7.69
N GLN A 231 14.44 11.05 -8.72
CA GLN A 231 15.78 10.49 -8.54
C GLN A 231 16.61 11.41 -7.64
N ARG A 232 17.61 10.91 -6.90
CA ARG A 232 18.44 11.71 -5.96
C ARG A 232 19.05 12.97 -6.57
N ASN A 233 19.34 12.97 -7.87
CA ASN A 233 19.88 14.11 -8.61
C ASN A 233 18.81 15.06 -9.17
N THR A 234 17.52 14.80 -8.91
CA THR A 234 16.45 15.70 -9.34
C THR A 234 16.43 16.93 -8.45
N GLN A 235 16.65 18.10 -9.04
CA GLN A 235 16.58 19.38 -8.37
C GLN A 235 15.37 20.19 -8.83
N TYR A 236 14.88 19.93 -10.04
CA TYR A 236 13.66 20.56 -10.54
C TYR A 236 12.71 19.58 -11.21
N ILE A 237 11.43 19.93 -11.20
CA ILE A 237 10.39 19.21 -11.94
C ILE A 237 9.62 20.24 -12.74
N LEU A 238 9.66 20.10 -14.07
CA LEU A 238 8.83 20.85 -14.97
C LEU A 238 7.54 20.06 -15.23
N ILE A 239 6.42 20.63 -14.80
CA ILE A 239 5.08 20.10 -15.05
C ILE A 239 4.52 20.84 -16.25
N ALA A 240 4.20 20.11 -17.31
CA ALA A 240 3.77 20.65 -18.58
C ALA A 240 2.43 20.04 -19.05
N PRO A 241 1.66 20.75 -19.89
CA PRO A 241 0.50 20.17 -20.57
C PRO A 241 0.86 18.90 -21.35
N VAL A 242 -0.07 17.95 -21.47
CA VAL A 242 0.13 16.72 -22.26
C VAL A 242 0.53 17.05 -23.70
N GLY A 243 1.55 16.35 -24.22
CA GLY A 243 2.10 16.52 -25.57
C GLY A 243 3.27 17.50 -25.65
N TRP A 244 3.69 18.08 -24.52
CA TRP A 244 4.84 18.97 -24.47
C TRP A 244 6.15 18.27 -24.79
N LYS A 245 6.36 17.05 -24.28
CA LYS A 245 7.58 16.31 -24.61
C LYS A 245 7.69 16.11 -26.12
N GLU A 246 6.63 15.68 -26.78
CA GLU A 246 6.62 15.46 -28.23
C GLU A 246 6.85 16.77 -28.99
N ARG A 247 6.21 17.86 -28.56
CA ARG A 247 6.34 19.18 -29.17
C ARG A 247 7.76 19.76 -29.08
N TYR A 248 8.44 19.56 -27.96
CA TYR A 248 9.77 20.13 -27.69
C TYR A 248 10.90 19.10 -27.75
N ASN A 249 10.59 17.87 -28.15
CA ASN A 249 11.53 16.76 -28.31
C ASN A 249 12.43 16.55 -27.09
N CYS A 250 11.87 16.62 -25.88
CA CYS A 250 12.65 16.51 -24.64
C CYS A 250 13.32 15.14 -24.53
N LYS A 251 14.66 15.10 -24.57
CA LYS A 251 15.49 13.89 -24.49
C LYS A 251 16.30 13.85 -23.20
N LEU A 252 16.62 12.65 -22.74
CA LEU A 252 17.58 12.46 -21.64
C LEU A 252 18.89 13.20 -21.92
N ASN A 253 19.46 13.79 -20.88
CA ASN A 253 20.66 14.64 -20.87
C ASN A 253 20.56 15.93 -21.71
N GLN A 254 19.42 16.21 -22.33
CA GLN A 254 19.20 17.51 -22.97
C GLN A 254 19.14 18.57 -21.88
N LYS A 255 19.95 19.63 -22.02
CA LYS A 255 19.82 20.82 -21.20
C LYS A 255 18.61 21.63 -21.68
N LEU A 256 17.71 21.97 -20.77
CA LEU A 256 16.62 22.89 -21.07
C LEU A 256 17.08 24.32 -20.82
N GLU A 257 16.94 25.17 -21.82
CA GLU A 257 17.02 26.62 -21.64
C GLU A 257 15.64 27.12 -21.22
N LEU A 258 15.52 27.46 -19.95
CA LEU A 258 14.29 27.93 -19.36
C LEU A 258 14.37 29.45 -19.27
N ASP A 259 13.66 30.16 -20.15
CA ASP A 259 13.52 31.62 -20.09
C ASP A 259 12.51 32.01 -19.00
N ILE A 260 12.85 31.65 -17.76
CA ILE A 260 12.02 31.90 -16.58
C ILE A 260 12.56 33.16 -15.90
N LYS A 261 11.80 34.25 -15.98
CA LYS A 261 11.97 35.35 -15.01
C LYS A 261 11.57 34.80 -13.64
N LEU A 262 12.57 34.49 -12.81
CA LEU A 262 12.40 34.12 -11.40
C LEU A 262 11.79 35.28 -10.60
#